data_AF-A0A7Z0S558-F1
#
_entry.id   AF-A0A7Z0S558-F1
#
_cell.length_a   1.000
_cell.length_b   1.000
_cell.length_c   1.000
_cell.angle_alpha   90.00
_cell.angle_beta   90.00
_cell.angle_gamma   90.00
#
_symmetry.space_group_name_H-M   'P 1'
#
loop_
_entity.id
_entity.type
_entity.pdbx_description
1 polymer ?
#
loop_
_entity_poly.entity_id
_entity_poly.type
_entity_poly.pdbx_seq_one_letter_code
_entity_poly.pdbx_strand_id
1 'polypeptide(L)'
;MNISKIESIMSAFHFEAQIQPVSLELPIVFQRRYEFSMLRIQRNEFLLVKEKRSGSLDNFVKQVQAIQKQVEEDVVLVFNKLSDEDKKRLLQVGISYLDY
;
A
#
# COMPACT_ATOMS: atom_id res chain seq x y z
N MET A 1 -3.69 8.93 -3.92
CA MET A 1 -2.52 8.57 -3.08
C MET A 1 -1.58 9.75 -3.18
N ASN A 2 -0.97 10.22 -2.09
CA ASN A 2 -0.09 11.39 -2.19
C ASN A 2 1.33 10.95 -2.56
N ILE A 3 1.61 10.89 -3.86
CA ILE A 3 2.89 10.41 -4.41
C ILE A 3 4.06 11.24 -3.90
N SER A 4 3.94 12.57 -3.93
CA SER A 4 4.99 13.49 -3.46
C SER A 4 5.37 13.27 -1.99
N LYS A 5 4.39 12.97 -1.12
CA LYS A 5 4.68 12.63 0.29
C LYS A 5 5.42 11.30 0.41
N ILE A 6 5.03 10.28 -0.36
CA ILE A 6 5.70 8.98 -0.33
C ILE A 6 7.14 9.11 -0.83
N GLU A 7 7.37 9.83 -1.94
CA GLU A 7 8.71 10.14 -2.45
C GLU A 7 9.56 10.89 -1.43
N SER A 8 8.96 11.84 -0.70
CA SER A 8 9.64 12.57 0.38
C SER A 8 10.09 11.65 1.51
N ILE A 9 9.24 10.70 1.91
CA ILE A 9 9.59 9.68 2.93
C ILE A 9 10.74 8.82 2.42
N MET A 10 10.65 8.29 1.21
CA MET A 10 11.70 7.43 0.63
C MET A 10 13.04 8.17 0.52
N SER A 11 13.00 9.44 0.09
CA SER A 11 14.19 10.29 -0.01
C SER A 11 14.83 10.55 1.35
N ALA A 12 14.05 10.68 2.42
CA ALA A 12 14.57 10.84 3.78
C ALA A 12 15.36 9.62 4.27
N PHE A 13 15.10 8.44 3.68
CA PHE A 13 15.86 7.21 3.91
C PHE A 13 16.90 6.93 2.81
N HIS A 14 17.20 7.91 1.96
CA HIS A 14 18.15 7.80 0.84
C HIS A 14 17.78 6.71 -0.19
N PHE A 15 16.49 6.41 -0.35
CA PHE A 15 16.01 5.54 -1.42
C PHE A 15 15.59 6.36 -2.64
N GLU A 16 16.13 6.01 -3.80
CA GLU A 16 15.62 6.46 -5.10
C GLU A 16 14.37 5.64 -5.44
N ALA A 17 13.19 6.22 -5.20
CA ALA A 17 11.89 5.62 -5.45
C ALA A 17 11.28 6.15 -6.75
N GLN A 18 10.72 5.25 -7.56
CA GLN A 18 9.87 5.59 -8.69
C GLN A 18 8.47 5.07 -8.42
N ILE A 19 7.46 5.92 -8.53
CA ILE A 19 6.06 5.51 -8.32
C ILE A 19 5.26 5.77 -9.59
N GLN A 20 4.61 4.74 -10.10
CA GLN A 20 3.84 4.82 -11.34
C GLN A 20 2.43 4.23 -11.15
N PRO A 21 1.41 4.79 -11.83
CA PRO A 21 0.09 4.16 -11.87
C PRO A 21 0.19 2.74 -12.47
N VAL A 22 -0.58 1.80 -11.94
CA VAL A 22 -0.67 0.43 -12.45
C VAL A 22 -2.12 0.07 -12.74
N SER A 23 -2.35 -0.62 -13.85
CA SER A 23 -3.64 -1.21 -14.19
C SER A 23 -3.60 -2.69 -13.87
N LEU A 24 -4.38 -3.12 -12.88
CA LEU A 24 -4.47 -4.51 -12.48
C LEU A 24 -5.77 -5.13 -13.01
N GLU A 25 -5.68 -6.36 -13.52
CA GLU A 25 -6.82 -7.18 -13.93
C GLU A 25 -7.56 -7.75 -12.70
N LEU A 26 -8.14 -6.85 -11.90
CA LEU A 26 -8.89 -7.17 -10.70
C LEU A 26 -10.39 -6.95 -10.89
N PRO A 27 -11.25 -7.69 -10.17
CA PRO A 27 -12.67 -7.40 -10.08
C PRO A 27 -12.98 -5.92 -9.84
N ILE A 28 -14.01 -5.39 -10.51
CA ILE A 28 -14.38 -3.96 -10.46
C ILE A 28 -14.60 -3.43 -9.04
N VAL A 29 -15.01 -4.30 -8.11
CA VAL A 29 -15.18 -3.93 -6.69
C VAL A 29 -13.86 -3.44 -6.06
N PHE A 30 -12.73 -4.07 -6.39
CA PHE A 30 -11.42 -3.67 -5.89
C PHE A 30 -10.96 -2.36 -6.52
N GLN A 31 -11.14 -2.20 -7.84
CA GLN A 31 -10.81 -0.96 -8.55
C GLN A 31 -11.62 0.24 -8.01
N ARG A 32 -12.87 0.01 -7.60
CA ARG A 32 -13.72 1.06 -6.99
C ARG A 32 -13.33 1.39 -5.56
N ARG A 33 -12.79 0.44 -4.81
CA ARG A 33 -12.47 0.60 -3.39
C ARG A 33 -11.04 1.09 -3.13
N TYR A 34 -10.11 0.71 -4.00
CA TYR A 34 -8.69 0.95 -3.79
C TYR A 34 -8.07 1.79 -4.90
N GLU A 35 -6.98 2.45 -4.55
CA GLU A 35 -6.02 3.03 -5.48
C GLU A 35 -4.77 2.16 -5.49
N PHE A 36 -4.20 1.98 -6.67
CA PHE A 36 -3.03 1.14 -6.90
C PHE A 36 -1.92 1.95 -7.55
N SER A 37 -0.69 1.73 -7.14
CA SER A 37 0.51 2.27 -7.79
C SER A 37 1.65 1.28 -7.59
N MET A 38 2.54 1.18 -8.57
CA MET A 38 3.76 0.40 -8.43
C MET A 38 4.87 1.28 -7.88
N LEU A 39 5.46 0.87 -6.78
CA LEU A 39 6.67 1.48 -6.20
C LEU A 39 7.86 0.63 -6.59
N ARG A 40 8.82 1.24 -7.27
CA ARG A 40 10.10 0.62 -7.59
C ARG A 40 11.20 1.28 -6.79
N ILE A 41 11.92 0.49 -6.01
CA ILE A 41 13.11 0.92 -5.27
C ILE A 41 14.24 -0.03 -5.65
N GLN A 42 15.29 0.51 -6.27
CA GLN A 42 16.41 -0.27 -6.79
C GLN A 42 15.95 -1.37 -7.77
N ARG A 43 16.01 -2.65 -7.36
CA ARG A 43 15.61 -3.82 -8.15
C ARG A 43 14.32 -4.48 -7.64
N ASN A 44 13.68 -3.91 -6.62
CA ASN A 44 12.47 -4.45 -6.02
C ASN A 44 11.27 -3.61 -6.43
N GLU A 45 10.15 -4.29 -6.65
CA GLU A 45 8.87 -3.69 -6.99
C GLU A 45 7.84 -4.06 -5.92
N PHE A 46 7.01 -3.09 -5.55
CA PHE A 46 6.02 -3.22 -4.50
C PHE A 46 4.70 -2.61 -4.97
N LEU A 47 3.62 -3.38 -4.86
CA LEU A 47 2.30 -2.86 -5.12
C LEU A 47 1.82 -2.03 -3.93
N LEU A 48 1.70 -0.72 -4.14
CA LEU A 48 1.08 0.18 -3.17
C LEU A 48 -0.44 0.09 -3.28
N VAL A 49 -1.10 -0.17 -2.14
CA VAL A 49 -2.58 -0.24 -2.08
C VAL A 49 -3.10 0.75 -1.05
N LYS A 50 -4.02 1.61 -1.46
CA LYS A 50 -4.67 2.59 -0.57
C LYS A 50 -6.19 2.49 -0.64
N GLU A 51 -6.87 2.53 0.50
CA GLU A 51 -8.33 2.73 0.53
C GLU A 51 -8.74 4.13 0.08
N LYS A 52 -9.68 4.20 -0.88
CA LYS A 52 -10.31 5.48 -1.29
C LYS A 52 -11.21 6.04 -0.18
N ARG A 53 -11.83 5.16 0.61
CA ARG A 53 -12.64 5.48 1.78
C ARG A 53 -12.23 4.55 2.91
N SER A 54 -11.80 5.13 4.03
CA SER A 54 -11.34 4.38 5.19
C SER A 54 -12.43 3.44 5.72
N GLY A 55 -12.09 2.17 5.87
CA GLY A 55 -12.93 1.17 6.53
C GLY A 55 -12.27 0.60 7.78
N SER A 56 -12.72 -0.58 8.19
CA SER A 56 -12.04 -1.38 9.21
C SER A 56 -10.67 -1.85 8.70
N LEU A 57 -9.63 -1.65 9.50
CA LEU A 57 -8.28 -2.13 9.22
C LEU A 57 -8.23 -3.64 8.96
N ASP A 58 -8.94 -4.43 9.78
CA ASP A 58 -8.99 -5.89 9.61
C ASP A 58 -9.61 -6.28 8.28
N ASN A 59 -10.66 -5.58 7.87
CA ASN A 59 -11.25 -5.81 6.56
C ASN A 59 -10.27 -5.42 5.45
N PHE A 60 -9.60 -4.27 5.58
CA PHE A 60 -8.63 -3.83 4.58
C PHE A 60 -7.49 -4.84 4.40
N VAL A 61 -6.86 -5.27 5.49
CA VAL A 61 -5.79 -6.28 5.48
C VAL A 61 -6.28 -7.58 4.84
N LYS A 62 -7.46 -8.09 5.22
CA LYS A 62 -8.02 -9.32 4.62
C LYS A 62 -8.24 -9.21 3.11
N GLN A 63 -8.79 -8.08 2.65
CA GLN A 63 -9.03 -7.86 1.22
C GLN A 63 -7.72 -7.72 0.45
N VAL A 64 -6.73 -7.02 1.01
CA VAL A 64 -5.40 -6.88 0.40
C VAL A 64 -4.68 -8.21 0.29
N GLN A 65 -4.77 -9.07 1.29
CA GLN A 65 -4.22 -10.43 1.22
C GLN A 65 -4.86 -11.25 0.09
N ALA A 66 -6.15 -11.06 -0.18
CA ALA A 66 -6.81 -11.69 -1.32
C ALA A 66 -6.29 -11.15 -2.66
N ILE A 67 -6.07 -9.83 -2.75
CA ILE A 67 -5.48 -9.19 -3.94
C ILE A 67 -4.04 -9.70 -4.14
N GLN A 68 -3.21 -9.73 -3.09
CA GLN A 68 -1.82 -10.19 -3.15
C GLN A 68 -1.71 -11.59 -3.76
N LYS A 69 -2.61 -12.51 -3.37
CA LYS A 69 -2.67 -13.87 -3.92
C LYS A 69 -3.05 -13.93 -5.40
N GLN A 70 -3.70 -12.89 -5.94
CA GLN A 70 -4.10 -12.82 -7.34
C GLN A 70 -3.04 -12.18 -8.22
N VAL A 71 -2.25 -11.24 -7.68
CA VAL A 71 -1.29 -10.44 -8.46
C VAL A 71 0.16 -10.91 -8.32
N GLU A 72 0.46 -11.78 -7.35
CA GLU A 72 1.82 -12.31 -7.09
C GLU A 72 2.89 -11.23 -6.80
N GLU A 73 2.46 -10.03 -6.39
CA GLU A 73 3.34 -8.91 -6.02
C GLU A 73 3.47 -8.77 -4.50
N ASP A 74 4.61 -8.23 -4.03
CA ASP A 74 4.73 -7.80 -2.66
C ASP A 74 3.91 -6.54 -2.42
N VAL A 75 3.03 -6.56 -1.41
CA VAL A 75 2.07 -5.47 -1.17
C VAL A 75 2.47 -4.62 0.02
N VAL A 76 2.37 -3.30 -0.14
CA VAL A 76 2.51 -2.31 0.92
C VAL A 76 1.21 -1.51 1.05
N LEU A 77 0.59 -1.55 2.24
CA LEU A 77 -0.62 -0.78 2.50
C LEU A 77 -0.27 0.68 2.79
N VAL A 78 -1.02 1.60 2.19
CA VAL A 78 -0.77 3.04 2.32
C VAL A 78 -1.90 3.70 3.10
N PHE A 79 -1.53 4.50 4.10
CA PHE A 79 -2.43 5.22 4.99
C PHE A 79 -2.10 6.72 5.01
N ASN A 80 -3.11 7.54 5.27
CA ASN A 80 -2.92 8.98 5.51
C ASN A 80 -2.66 9.31 6.99
N LYS A 81 -3.04 8.40 7.89
CA LYS A 81 -2.86 8.53 9.34
C LYS A 81 -3.28 7.21 9.98
N LEU A 82 -2.35 6.54 10.65
CA LEU A 82 -2.64 5.39 11.51
C LEU A 82 -2.62 5.81 12.98
N SER A 83 -3.47 5.18 13.79
CA SER A 83 -3.35 5.25 15.25
C SER A 83 -2.16 4.41 15.72
N ASP A 84 -1.63 4.70 16.92
CA ASP A 84 -0.52 3.91 17.48
C ASP A 84 -0.94 2.46 17.76
N GLU A 85 -2.21 2.24 18.08
CA GLU A 85 -2.78 0.89 18.24
C GLU A 85 -2.78 0.13 16.91
N ASP A 86 -3.20 0.78 15.82
CA ASP A 86 -3.21 0.17 14.49
C ASP A 86 -1.79 -0.12 13.99
N LYS A 87 -0.82 0.78 14.23
CA LYS A 87 0.59 0.55 13.91
C LYS A 87 1.12 -0.69 14.63
N LYS A 88 0.87 -0.80 15.94
CA LYS A 88 1.28 -1.97 16.73
C LYS A 88 0.66 -3.25 16.18
N ARG A 89 -0.62 -3.23 15.83
CA ARG A 89 -1.30 -4.40 15.26
C ARG A 89 -0.68 -4.82 13.92
N LEU A 90 -0.45 -3.87 13.00
CA LEU A 90 0.18 -4.16 11.71
C LEU A 90 1.59 -4.75 11.86
N LEU A 91 2.38 -4.21 12.79
CA LEU A 91 3.72 -4.73 13.09
C LEU A 91 3.66 -6.16 13.68
N GLN A 92 2.70 -6.44 14.58
CA GLN A 92 2.53 -7.77 15.17
C GLN A 92 2.19 -8.84 14.15
N VAL A 93 1.42 -8.48 13.12
CA VAL A 93 1.05 -9.41 12.03
C VAL A 93 2.01 -9.37 10.84
N GLY A 94 3.10 -8.59 10.92
CA GLY A 94 4.14 -8.52 9.89
C GLY A 94 3.67 -7.90 8.58
N ILE A 95 2.69 -6.99 8.62
CA ILE A 95 2.14 -6.36 7.42
C ILE A 95 2.94 -5.11 7.08
N SER A 96 3.48 -5.04 5.86
CA SER A 96 4.19 -3.87 5.35
C SER A 96 3.24 -2.69 5.10
N TYR A 97 3.58 -1.51 5.62
CA TYR A 97 2.75 -0.31 5.46
C TYR A 97 3.55 0.99 5.35
N LEU A 98 2.91 2.02 4.81
CA LEU A 98 3.35 3.41 4.77
C LEU A 98 2.29 4.33 5.39
N ASP A 99 2.73 5.29 6.19
CA ASP A 99 1.88 6.28 6.89
C ASP A 99 2.54 7.67 6.77
N TYR A 100 1.79 8.70 6.35
CA TYR A 100 2.34 10.03 5.96
C TYR A 100 1.48 11.24 6.34
#